data_AF-A0A534XWM0-F1
#
_entry.id   AF-A0A534XWM0-F1
#
_cell.length_a   1.000
_cell.length_b   1.000
_cell.length_c   1.000
_cell.angle_alpha   90.00
_cell.angle_beta   90.00
_cell.angle_gamma   90.00
#
_symmetry.space_group_name_H-M   'P 1'
#
loop_
_entity.id
_entity.type
_entity.pdbx_description
1 polymer ?
#
loop_
_entity_poly.entity_id
_entity_poly.type
_entity_poly.pdbx_seq_one_letter_code
_entity_poly.pdbx_strand_id
1 'polypeptide(L)'
;MRSRRPRSWPRRPSSSAPCSTTRPRAPRSLLKDFLPVADNLERALDHAEEHDLRQVIEGVRLVQKMLADSLGKHGIVAFSAVGQPFDPNVHEALMQEDSDKPPGTVVSEMARGYKLHDRLVRPAAVVVARPRAATRPAQEAAASPTPAPSPKDEQ
;
A
#
# COMPACT_ATOMS: atom_id res chain seq x y z
N MET A 1 -36.12 -62.41 10.61
CA MET A 1 -35.52 -62.06 11.91
C MET A 1 -34.20 -61.31 11.68
N ARG A 2 -34.15 -60.00 11.93
CA ARG A 2 -32.94 -59.16 11.71
C ARG A 2 -32.26 -58.88 13.04
N SER A 3 -31.12 -59.52 13.29
CA SER A 3 -30.27 -59.26 14.45
C SER A 3 -29.51 -57.94 14.26
N ARG A 4 -29.88 -56.92 15.05
CA ARG A 4 -29.18 -55.63 15.13
C ARG A 4 -27.85 -55.83 15.87
N ARG A 5 -26.71 -55.60 15.21
CA ARG A 5 -25.41 -55.42 15.89
C ARG A 5 -25.30 -53.96 16.34
N PRO A 6 -24.84 -53.67 17.58
CA PRO A 6 -24.60 -52.29 18.02
C PRO A 6 -23.33 -51.77 17.32
N ARG A 7 -23.41 -50.60 16.70
CA ARG A 7 -22.24 -49.90 16.13
C ARG A 7 -21.41 -49.36 17.29
N SER A 8 -20.37 -50.10 17.69
CA SER A 8 -19.32 -49.59 18.58
C SER A 8 -18.53 -48.51 17.86
N TRP A 9 -18.70 -47.26 18.28
CA TRP A 9 -17.89 -46.15 17.79
C TRP A 9 -16.46 -46.28 18.37
N PRO A 10 -15.39 -46.15 17.57
CA PRO A 10 -14.06 -46.03 18.12
C PRO A 10 -13.92 -44.67 18.82
N ARG A 11 -13.49 -44.69 20.09
CA ARG A 11 -13.15 -43.48 20.84
C ARG A 11 -12.02 -42.77 20.12
N ARG A 12 -12.29 -41.58 19.55
CA ARG A 12 -11.24 -40.68 19.07
C ARG A 12 -10.35 -40.33 20.28
N PRO A 13 -9.03 -40.53 20.22
CA PRO A 13 -8.15 -40.00 21.25
C PRO A 13 -8.28 -38.47 21.24
N SER A 14 -8.57 -37.87 22.40
CA SER A 14 -8.51 -36.43 22.60
C SER A 14 -7.03 -36.01 22.59
N SER A 15 -6.43 -35.98 21.41
CA SER A 15 -5.14 -35.36 21.19
C SER A 15 -5.35 -33.85 21.25
N SER A 16 -5.42 -33.29 22.45
CA SER A 16 -4.96 -31.92 22.69
C SER A 16 -3.45 -31.92 22.48
N ALA A 17 -3.02 -32.00 21.22
CA ALA A 17 -1.66 -31.61 20.89
C ALA A 17 -1.54 -30.16 21.35
N PRO A 18 -0.57 -29.79 22.19
CA PRO A 18 -0.26 -28.38 22.35
C PRO A 18 0.10 -27.91 20.95
N CYS A 19 -0.81 -27.15 20.33
CA CYS A 19 -0.45 -26.29 19.23
C CYS A 19 0.51 -25.28 19.85
N SER A 20 1.78 -25.67 19.95
CA SER A 20 2.87 -24.75 20.22
C SER A 20 2.89 -23.86 18.98
N THR A 21 2.07 -22.81 19.02
CA THR A 21 2.04 -21.71 18.06
C THR A 21 3.44 -21.12 18.08
N THR A 22 4.34 -21.76 17.35
CA THR A 22 5.72 -21.36 17.24
C THR A 22 5.65 -20.19 16.28
N ARG A 23 5.51 -18.98 16.87
CA ARG A 23 5.51 -17.74 16.10
C ARG A 23 6.73 -17.82 15.17
N PRO A 24 6.56 -17.59 13.86
CA PRO A 24 7.68 -17.62 12.94
C PRO A 24 8.72 -16.63 13.47
N ARG A 25 9.86 -17.17 13.94
CA ARG A 25 10.98 -16.34 14.41
C ARG A 25 11.66 -15.77 13.18
N ALA A 26 11.93 -14.47 13.21
CA ALA A 26 12.75 -13.85 12.18
C ALA A 26 14.09 -14.60 12.11
N PRO A 27 14.59 -14.91 10.89
CA PRO A 27 15.89 -15.54 10.74
C PRO A 27 16.96 -14.69 11.41
N ARG A 28 17.80 -15.32 12.26
CA ARG A 28 18.91 -14.64 12.93
C ARG A 28 19.85 -13.94 11.93
N SER A 29 19.93 -14.44 10.69
CA SER A 29 20.68 -13.81 9.60
C SER A 29 20.13 -12.44 9.24
N LEU A 30 18.81 -12.26 9.13
CA LEU A 30 18.20 -10.95 8.83
C LEU A 30 18.64 -9.91 9.86
N LEU A 31 18.59 -10.25 11.15
CA LEU A 31 18.98 -9.30 12.20
C LEU A 31 20.45 -8.89 12.07
N LYS A 32 21.34 -9.83 11.75
CA LYS A 32 22.78 -9.54 11.57
C LYS A 32 23.05 -8.59 10.41
N ASP A 33 22.28 -8.68 9.33
CA ASP A 33 22.48 -7.84 8.15
C ASP A 33 21.87 -6.44 8.29
N PHE A 34 20.91 -6.27 9.21
CA PHE A 34 20.26 -4.99 9.51
C PHE A 34 20.97 -4.17 10.60
N LEU A 35 21.60 -4.82 11.58
CA LEU A 35 22.31 -4.12 12.68
C LEU A 35 23.33 -3.09 12.17
N PRO A 36 24.20 -3.39 11.19
CA PRO A 36 25.14 -2.40 10.67
C PRO A 36 24.46 -1.17 10.04
N VAL A 37 23.25 -1.31 9.50
CA VAL A 37 22.50 -0.18 8.92
C VAL A 37 22.03 0.76 10.03
N ALA A 38 21.54 0.20 11.14
CA ALA A 38 21.15 0.99 12.31
C ALA A 38 22.35 1.71 12.93
N ASP A 39 23.47 1.00 13.13
CA ASP A 39 24.70 1.58 13.70
C ASP A 39 25.25 2.73 12.83
N ASN A 40 25.17 2.61 11.51
CA ASN A 40 25.60 3.66 10.59
C ASN A 40 24.64 4.85 10.55
N LEU A 41 23.34 4.63 10.77
CA LEU A 41 22.36 5.72 10.85
C LEU A 41 22.57 6.55 12.11
N GLU A 42 22.80 5.91 13.26
CA GLU A 42 23.15 6.60 14.51
C GLU A 42 24.42 7.44 14.34
N ARG A 43 25.48 6.85 13.77
CA ARG A 43 26.71 7.58 13.45
C ARG A 43 26.48 8.77 12.52
N ALA A 44 25.60 8.63 11.52
CA ALA A 44 25.28 9.72 10.61
C ALA A 44 24.53 10.86 11.31
N LEU A 45 23.71 10.56 12.32
CA LEU A 45 23.02 11.56 13.13
C LEU A 45 23.97 12.26 14.10
N ASP A 46 24.87 11.53 14.76
CA ASP A 46 25.89 12.14 15.64
C ASP A 46 26.79 13.11 14.85
N HIS A 47 27.15 12.75 13.61
CA HIS A 47 27.93 13.63 12.74
C HIS A 47 27.10 14.79 12.17
N ALA A 48 25.77 14.73 12.22
CA ALA A 48 24.92 15.81 11.72
C ALA A 48 24.91 17.05 12.62
N GLU A 49 25.26 16.90 13.90
CA GLU A 49 25.34 18.02 14.84
C GLU A 49 26.60 18.87 14.62
N GLU A 50 27.67 18.29 14.06
CA GLU A 50 28.98 18.92 13.92
C GLU A 50 29.35 19.30 12.46
N HIS A 51 28.69 18.72 11.45
CA HIS A 51 29.08 18.85 10.04
C HIS A 51 28.07 19.57 9.15
N ASP A 52 28.52 19.98 7.96
CA ASP A 52 27.66 20.55 6.91
C ASP A 52 26.54 19.59 6.52
N LEU A 53 25.31 20.12 6.42
CA LEU A 53 24.10 19.38 6.05
C LEU A 53 24.25 18.56 4.76
N ARG A 54 25.10 19.01 3.80
CA ARG A 54 25.34 18.26 2.55
C ARG A 54 26.09 16.94 2.79
N GLN A 55 27.06 16.92 3.70
CA GLN A 55 27.83 15.71 4.03
C GLN A 55 26.94 14.68 4.73
N VAL A 56 26.05 15.16 5.60
CA VAL A 56 25.04 14.34 6.27
C VAL A 56 24.09 13.70 5.26
N ILE A 57 23.56 14.47 4.31
CA ILE A 57 22.65 13.95 3.27
C ILE A 57 23.32 12.85 2.45
N GLU A 58 24.59 13.00 2.09
CA GLU A 58 25.35 11.96 1.39
C GLU A 58 25.56 10.70 2.26
N GLY A 59 25.86 10.88 3.56
CA GLY A 59 25.94 9.78 4.52
C GLY A 59 24.63 9.01 4.65
N VAL A 60 23.50 9.71 4.81
CA VAL A 60 22.16 9.11 4.87
C VAL A 60 21.81 8.39 3.57
N ARG A 61 22.19 8.96 2.41
CA ARG A 61 22.01 8.31 1.10
C ARG A 61 22.82 7.01 1.00
N LEU A 62 24.03 6.97 1.56
CA LEU A 62 24.84 5.75 1.62
C LEU A 62 24.16 4.68 2.47
N VAL A 63 23.66 5.05 3.66
CA VAL A 63 22.92 4.13 4.54
C VAL A 63 21.65 3.59 3.85
N GLN A 64 20.92 4.45 3.13
CA GLN A 64 19.75 4.03 2.35
C GLN A 64 20.11 3.00 1.29
N LYS A 65 21.26 3.16 0.62
CA LYS A 65 21.75 2.19 -0.36
C LYS A 65 22.12 0.87 0.29
N MET A 66 22.85 0.90 1.41
CA MET A 66 23.20 -0.30 2.18
C MET A 66 21.95 -1.07 2.64
N LEU A 67 20.91 -0.35 3.07
CA LEU A 67 19.63 -0.95 3.42
C LEU A 67 18.98 -1.65 2.22
N ALA A 68 18.96 -1.00 1.06
CA ALA A 68 18.42 -1.58 -0.17
C ALA A 68 19.20 -2.84 -0.59
N ASP A 69 20.52 -2.82 -0.48
CA ASP A 69 21.38 -3.98 -0.80
C ASP A 69 21.12 -5.15 0.17
N SER A 70 21.00 -4.88 1.48
CA SER A 70 20.65 -5.91 2.48
C SER A 70 19.26 -6.50 2.24
N LEU A 71 18.26 -5.68 1.89
CA LEU A 71 16.92 -6.16 1.51
C LEU A 71 16.99 -7.08 0.27
N GLY A 72 17.76 -6.69 -0.75
CA GLY A 72 17.96 -7.47 -1.97
C GLY A 72 18.58 -8.85 -1.72
N LYS A 73 19.57 -8.95 -0.80
CA LYS A 73 20.17 -10.24 -0.41
C LYS A 73 19.16 -11.24 0.15
N HIS A 74 18.10 -10.75 0.78
CA HIS A 74 17.03 -11.57 1.33
C HIS A 74 15.88 -11.80 0.36
N GLY A 75 16.02 -11.38 -0.91
CA GLY A 75 15.00 -11.54 -1.94
C GLY A 75 13.83 -10.55 -1.78
N ILE A 76 14.00 -9.48 -1.00
CA ILE A 76 13.01 -8.43 -0.88
C ILE A 76 13.25 -7.40 -1.98
N VAL A 77 12.28 -7.29 -2.89
CA VAL A 77 12.30 -6.34 -4.00
C VAL A 77 11.28 -5.24 -3.73
N ALA A 78 11.77 -4.01 -3.69
CA ALA A 78 10.91 -2.83 -3.71
C ALA A 78 10.43 -2.60 -5.14
N PHE A 79 9.13 -2.33 -5.31
CA PHE A 79 8.57 -1.91 -6.59
C PHE A 79 7.96 -0.53 -6.45
N SER A 80 8.17 0.29 -7.49
CA SER A 80 7.54 1.60 -7.60
C SER A 80 6.36 1.53 -8.55
N ALA A 81 5.25 2.13 -8.13
CA ALA A 81 4.00 2.14 -8.88
C ALA A 81 3.78 3.46 -9.65
N VAL A 82 4.68 4.45 -9.49
CA VAL A 82 4.49 5.79 -10.04
C VAL A 82 4.37 5.74 -11.57
N GLY A 83 3.27 6.26 -12.11
CA GLY A 83 3.00 6.29 -13.54
C GLY A 83 2.46 4.98 -14.12
N GLN A 84 2.33 3.91 -13.33
CA GLN A 84 1.67 2.67 -13.76
C GLN A 84 0.15 2.74 -13.55
N PRO A 85 -0.64 1.94 -14.28
CA PRO A 85 -2.05 1.77 -13.99
C PRO A 85 -2.24 1.14 -12.60
N PHE A 86 -3.32 1.54 -11.92
CA PHE A 86 -3.66 1.02 -10.60
C PHE A 86 -4.10 -0.47 -10.69
N ASP A 87 -3.42 -1.34 -9.95
CA ASP A 87 -3.77 -2.76 -9.79
C ASP A 87 -4.10 -3.04 -8.32
N PRO A 88 -5.36 -3.41 -7.99
CA PRO A 88 -5.79 -3.71 -6.62
C PRO A 88 -5.01 -4.84 -5.93
N ASN A 89 -4.35 -5.72 -6.69
CA ASN A 89 -3.61 -6.84 -6.10
C ASN A 89 -2.26 -6.42 -5.48
N VAL A 90 -1.68 -5.32 -5.97
CA VAL A 90 -0.34 -4.86 -5.57
C VAL A 90 -0.33 -3.43 -5.03
N HIS A 91 -1.39 -2.66 -5.27
CA HIS A 91 -1.51 -1.27 -4.87
C HIS A 91 -2.68 -1.05 -3.90
N GLU A 92 -2.45 -0.22 -2.91
CA GLU A 92 -3.44 0.26 -1.94
C GLU A 92 -3.66 1.75 -2.18
N ALA A 93 -4.84 2.14 -2.70
CA ALA A 93 -5.16 3.53 -2.96
C ALA A 93 -5.59 4.23 -1.67
N LEU A 94 -4.75 5.15 -1.16
CA LEU A 94 -5.07 5.92 0.04
C LEU A 94 -5.88 7.18 -0.28
N MET A 95 -5.52 7.86 -1.37
CA MET A 95 -6.12 9.13 -1.76
C MET A 95 -6.29 9.18 -3.27
N GLN A 96 -7.14 10.09 -3.71
CA GLN A 96 -7.29 10.40 -5.12
C GLN A 96 -7.11 11.91 -5.31
N GLU A 97 -6.33 12.28 -6.32
CA GLU A 97 -5.97 13.67 -6.60
C GLU A 97 -6.34 14.02 -8.05
N ASP A 98 -6.78 15.27 -8.26
CA ASP A 98 -7.06 15.79 -9.60
C ASP A 98 -5.74 15.92 -10.35
N SER A 99 -5.62 15.20 -11.47
CA SER A 99 -4.41 15.21 -12.29
C SER A 99 -4.77 15.18 -13.76
N ASP A 100 -3.88 15.71 -14.60
CA ASP A 100 -4.00 15.61 -16.07
C ASP A 100 -3.68 14.20 -16.59
N LYS A 101 -3.26 13.29 -15.71
CA LYS A 101 -3.01 11.88 -16.04
C LYS A 101 -4.31 11.11 -16.29
N PRO A 102 -4.27 10.02 -17.08
CA PRO A 102 -5.45 9.18 -17.33
C PRO A 102 -6.08 8.69 -16.01
N PRO A 103 -7.41 8.64 -15.92
CA PRO A 103 -8.12 8.10 -14.76
C PRO A 103 -7.60 6.71 -14.37
N GLY A 104 -7.31 6.51 -13.08
CA GLY A 104 -6.79 5.21 -12.62
C GLY A 104 -5.27 5.05 -12.75
N THR A 105 -4.54 6.10 -13.13
CA THR A 105 -3.06 6.11 -13.11
C THR A 105 -2.55 6.51 -11.73
N VAL A 106 -1.46 5.90 -11.26
CA VAL A 106 -0.79 6.33 -10.03
C VAL A 106 -0.05 7.65 -10.24
N VAL A 107 -0.45 8.69 -9.51
CA VAL A 107 0.16 10.02 -9.56
C VAL A 107 1.45 10.04 -8.75
N SER A 108 1.37 9.58 -7.50
CA SER A 108 2.47 9.51 -6.55
C SER A 108 2.33 8.29 -5.63
N GLU A 109 3.46 7.85 -5.08
CA GLU A 109 3.52 6.79 -4.07
C GLU A 109 3.87 7.42 -2.72
N MET A 110 3.08 7.14 -1.68
CA MET A 110 3.39 7.57 -0.31
C MET A 110 4.29 6.55 0.39
N ALA A 111 4.11 5.27 0.06
CA ALA A 111 4.97 4.20 0.55
C ALA A 111 5.20 3.15 -0.54
N ARG A 112 6.46 2.76 -0.69
CA ARG A 112 6.86 1.70 -1.63
C ARG A 112 6.27 0.36 -1.24
N GLY A 113 5.90 -0.41 -2.25
CA GLY A 113 5.50 -1.80 -2.08
C GLY A 113 6.72 -2.72 -2.01
N TYR A 114 6.59 -3.82 -1.28
CA TYR A 114 7.66 -4.81 -1.12
C TYR A 114 7.14 -6.20 -1.43
N LYS A 115 7.88 -6.92 -2.28
CA LYS A 115 7.68 -8.33 -2.59
C LYS A 115 8.84 -9.12 -2.03
N LEU A 116 8.55 -10.24 -1.36
CA LEU A 116 9.55 -11.22 -0.96
C LEU A 116 9.47 -12.37 -1.95
N HIS A 117 10.46 -12.46 -2.84
CA HIS A 117 10.41 -13.34 -4.00
C HIS A 117 9.13 -13.09 -4.82
N ASP A 118 8.19 -14.05 -4.83
CA ASP A 118 6.92 -13.95 -5.54
C ASP A 118 5.74 -13.55 -4.63
N ARG A 119 5.95 -13.47 -3.32
CA ARG A 119 4.90 -13.16 -2.34
C ARG A 119 4.88 -11.68 -2.01
N LEU A 120 3.72 -11.04 -2.15
CA LEU A 120 3.51 -9.67 -1.69
C LEU A 120 3.61 -9.61 -0.16
N VAL A 121 4.56 -8.84 0.36
CA VAL A 121 4.71 -8.58 1.80
C VAL A 121 3.88 -7.38 2.19
N ARG A 122 3.96 -6.33 1.36
CA ARG A 122 3.26 -5.07 1.59
C ARG A 122 2.84 -4.44 0.25
N PRO A 123 1.56 -4.08 0.06
CA PRO A 123 1.13 -3.33 -1.11
C PRO A 123 1.73 -1.91 -1.12
N ALA A 124 1.92 -1.35 -2.31
CA ALA A 124 2.35 0.04 -2.43
C ALA A 124 1.20 0.98 -2.10
N ALA A 125 1.42 1.93 -1.19
CA ALA A 125 0.42 2.92 -0.84
C ALA A 125 0.49 4.08 -1.83
N VAL A 126 -0.57 4.26 -2.62
CA VAL A 126 -0.57 5.13 -3.80
C VAL A 126 -1.67 6.18 -3.77
N VAL A 127 -1.42 7.28 -4.48
CA VAL A 127 -2.40 8.30 -4.82
C VAL A 127 -2.79 8.12 -6.28
N VAL A 128 -4.09 7.96 -6.54
CA VAL A 128 -4.60 7.66 -7.88
C VAL A 128 -5.19 8.93 -8.53
N ALA A 129 -4.93 9.12 -9.82
CA ALA A 129 -5.49 10.21 -10.59
C ALA A 129 -7.02 10.05 -10.68
N ARG A 130 -7.74 11.06 -10.23
CA ARG A 130 -9.13 11.29 -10.64
C ARG A 130 -9.12 12.16 -11.89
N PRO A 131 -10.03 11.90 -12.85
CA PRO A 131 -10.29 12.87 -13.89
C PRO A 131 -10.66 14.16 -13.18
N ARG A 132 -9.94 15.25 -13.47
CA ARG A 132 -10.41 16.58 -13.12
C ARG A 132 -11.78 16.69 -13.76
N ALA A 133 -12.82 16.58 -12.94
CA ALA A 133 -14.16 16.92 -13.39
C ALA A 133 -14.00 18.35 -13.85
N ALA A 134 -14.08 18.56 -15.16
CA ALA A 134 -14.31 19.88 -15.69
C ALA A 134 -15.43 20.43 -14.82
N THR A 135 -15.13 21.48 -14.07
CA THR A 135 -16.13 22.46 -13.72
C THR A 135 -17.00 22.54 -14.96
N ARG A 136 -18.28 22.26 -14.87
CA ARG A 136 -19.21 22.82 -15.85
C ARG A 136 -19.25 24.31 -15.46
N PRO A 137 -18.50 25.25 -16.08
CA PRO A 137 -19.13 26.53 -16.27
C PRO A 137 -20.24 26.28 -17.30
N ALA A 138 -21.40 26.89 -17.12
CA ALA A 138 -22.54 26.82 -18.04
C ALA A 138 -23.39 25.53 -18.00
N GLN A 139 -24.20 25.39 -16.95
CA GLN A 139 -25.54 24.80 -17.09
C GLN A 139 -26.53 25.48 -16.12
N GLU A 140 -26.43 26.80 -16.03
CA GLU A 140 -27.47 27.71 -15.50
C GLU A 140 -27.62 28.90 -16.47
N ALA A 141 -27.58 28.60 -17.76
CA ALA A 141 -27.92 29.49 -18.83
C ALA A 141 -28.41 28.61 -19.98
N ALA A 142 -29.62 28.89 -20.47
CA ALA A 142 -30.33 28.24 -21.56
C ALA A 142 -31.27 27.06 -21.20
N ALA A 143 -32.55 27.44 -21.21
CA ALA A 143 -33.75 26.69 -21.59
C ALA A 143 -34.57 26.06 -20.47
N SER A 144 -35.86 26.37 -20.26
CA SER A 144 -36.89 27.13 -21.01
C SER A 144 -38.21 27.04 -20.18
N PRO A 145 -39.41 27.57 -20.55
CA PRO A 145 -39.80 28.34 -21.75
C PRO A 145 -40.63 29.62 -21.44
N THR A 146 -40.77 30.48 -22.45
CA THR A 146 -41.90 31.41 -22.58
C THR A 146 -43.22 30.62 -22.74
N PRO A 147 -44.29 31.02 -22.04
CA PRO A 147 -45.63 30.88 -22.59
C PRO A 147 -46.23 32.28 -22.76
N ALA A 148 -46.42 32.67 -24.02
CA ALA A 148 -47.53 33.55 -24.40
C ALA A 148 -48.57 32.64 -25.11
N PRO A 149 -49.86 33.00 -25.26
CA PRO A 149 -50.57 34.21 -24.80
C PRO A 149 -51.98 33.96 -24.17
N SER A 150 -52.50 34.98 -23.44
CA SER A 150 -53.93 35.39 -23.30
C SER A 150 -54.96 34.43 -22.64
N PRO A 151 -56.21 34.86 -22.30
CA PRO A 151 -56.81 36.18 -21.98
C PRO A 151 -57.70 36.20 -20.67
N LYS A 152 -58.32 37.36 -20.39
CA LYS A 152 -59.60 37.61 -19.67
C LYS A 152 -59.60 38.10 -18.20
N ASP A 153 -60.28 39.26 -18.04
CA ASP A 153 -61.19 39.68 -16.95
C ASP A 153 -60.54 39.88 -15.55
N GLU A 154 -60.80 40.88 -14.71
CA GLU A 154 -61.83 41.91 -14.58
C GLU A 154 -61.53 42.66 -13.25
N GLN A 155 -61.93 43.95 -13.20
CA GLN A 155 -61.88 44.94 -12.09
C GLN A 155 -60.61 45.78 -11.87
#